data_AF-A0A429HXV9-F1
#
_entry.id   AF-A0A429HXV9-F1
#
_cell.length_a   1.000
_cell.length_b   1.000
_cell.length_c   1.000
_cell.angle_alpha   90.00
_cell.angle_beta   90.00
_cell.angle_gamma   90.00
#
_symmetry.space_group_name_H-M   'P 1'
#
loop_
_entity.id
_entity.type
_entity.pdbx_description
1 polymer ?
#
loop_
_entity_poly.entity_id
_entity_poly.type
_entity_poly.pdbx_seq_one_letter_code
_entity_poly.pdbx_strand_id
1 'polypeptide(L)'
;MPRAPQTPAEYWDPYKPHRGDGPQPRPDTGRFAWTQYPGHGPGAELLGSPRRALDLGSAEGKEAAHLAERGVRVTGVDLSAVQVARARAWWHDMANLDFVHSDHLKRAAFARVDARVLAAPSGERLGTLLVVAHC
;
A
#
# COMPACT_ATOMS: atom_id res chain seq x y z
N MET A 1 27.93 -12.19 -3.93
CA MET A 1 26.83 -11.92 -2.96
C MET A 1 26.27 -10.54 -3.28
N PRO A 2 24.94 -10.36 -3.37
CA PRO A 2 24.37 -9.03 -3.46
C PRO A 2 24.75 -8.22 -2.20
N ARG A 3 25.00 -6.93 -2.37
CA ARG A 3 25.30 -6.02 -1.25
C ARG A 3 24.11 -5.98 -0.31
N ALA A 4 24.37 -6.03 1.01
CA ALA A 4 23.33 -5.86 2.00
C ALA A 4 22.72 -4.45 1.92
N PRO A 5 21.39 -4.30 2.02
CA PRO A 5 20.76 -2.99 2.00
C PRO A 5 21.25 -2.14 3.18
N GLN A 6 21.49 -0.86 2.92
CA GLN A 6 21.98 0.12 3.88
C GLN A 6 20.86 1.02 4.40
N THR A 7 19.71 1.05 3.72
CA THR A 7 18.53 1.83 4.12
C THR A 7 17.27 0.96 4.11
N PRO A 8 16.21 1.36 4.86
CA PRO A 8 14.91 0.71 4.74
C PRO A 8 14.36 0.73 3.31
N ALA A 9 14.58 1.80 2.54
CA ALA A 9 14.15 1.89 1.14
C ALA A 9 14.83 0.83 0.28
N GLU A 10 16.16 0.71 0.36
CA GLU A 10 16.94 -0.29 -0.37
C GLU A 10 16.54 -1.73 -0.01
N TYR A 11 16.11 -1.96 1.23
CA TYR A 11 15.59 -3.26 1.66
C TYR A 11 14.26 -3.61 0.95
N TRP A 12 13.40 -2.61 0.71
CA TRP A 12 12.08 -2.79 0.10
C TRP A 12 12.07 -2.67 -1.43
N ASP A 13 13.11 -2.12 -2.06
CA ASP A 13 13.23 -2.06 -3.54
C ASP A 13 12.98 -3.40 -4.25
N PRO A 14 13.52 -4.55 -3.80
CA PRO A 14 13.26 -5.84 -4.43
C PRO A 14 11.97 -6.52 -3.96
N TYR A 15 11.10 -5.84 -3.20
CA TYR A 15 9.89 -6.46 -2.66
C TYR A 15 8.92 -6.89 -3.76
N LYS A 16 8.46 -8.14 -3.67
CA LYS A 16 7.70 -8.85 -4.70
C LYS A 16 8.35 -8.75 -6.09
N PRO A 17 9.53 -9.39 -6.26
CA PRO A 17 10.26 -9.29 -7.52
C PRO A 17 9.52 -10.05 -8.62
N HIS A 18 9.48 -9.47 -9.83
CA HIS A 18 9.07 -10.22 -11.01
C HIS A 18 10.11 -11.29 -11.34
N ARG A 19 9.66 -12.53 -11.56
CA ARG A 19 10.52 -13.66 -11.94
C ARG A 19 10.13 -14.26 -13.29
N GLY A 20 9.20 -13.63 -14.01
CA GLY A 20 8.77 -14.06 -15.35
C GLY A 20 9.59 -13.40 -16.44
N ASP A 21 9.32 -13.82 -17.68
CA ASP A 21 9.88 -13.19 -18.88
C ASP A 21 9.07 -11.95 -19.26
N GLY A 22 9.76 -10.89 -19.68
CA GLY A 22 9.13 -9.65 -20.12
C GLY A 22 8.73 -8.69 -18.99
N PRO A 23 7.93 -7.66 -19.29
CA PRO A 23 7.47 -6.70 -18.29
C PRO A 23 6.49 -7.33 -17.32
N GLN A 24 6.65 -7.06 -16.02
CA GLN A 24 5.72 -7.53 -15.00
C GLN A 24 4.31 -7.00 -15.29
N PRO A 25 3.29 -7.87 -15.42
CA PRO A 25 1.93 -7.43 -15.63
C PRO A 25 1.39 -6.66 -14.43
N ARG A 26 0.45 -5.75 -14.69
CA ARG A 26 -0.32 -5.06 -13.64
C ARG A 26 -0.99 -6.10 -12.72
N PRO A 27 -0.91 -5.94 -11.39
CA PRO A 27 -1.60 -6.83 -10.45
C PRO A 27 -3.12 -6.80 -10.66
N ASP A 28 -3.77 -7.95 -10.46
CA ASP A 28 -5.23 -8.02 -10.34
C ASP A 28 -5.67 -7.42 -8.99
N THR A 29 -6.62 -6.48 -9.02
CA THR A 29 -7.17 -5.85 -7.81
C THR A 29 -8.00 -6.81 -6.97
N GLY A 30 -8.60 -7.84 -7.61
CA GLY A 30 -9.25 -8.99 -6.98
C GLY A 30 -9.91 -8.72 -5.63
N ARG A 31 -9.56 -9.55 -4.63
CA ARG A 31 -9.99 -9.38 -3.23
C ARG A 31 -9.06 -8.43 -2.47
N PHE A 32 -9.64 -7.55 -1.64
CA PHE A 32 -8.89 -6.76 -0.67
C PHE A 32 -8.15 -7.67 0.30
N ALA A 33 -6.87 -7.39 0.53
CA ALA A 33 -6.05 -8.14 1.46
C ALA A 33 -5.38 -7.21 2.47
N TRP A 34 -5.57 -7.50 3.76
CA TRP A 34 -4.94 -6.76 4.85
C TRP A 34 -3.52 -7.23 5.17
N THR A 35 -3.11 -8.38 4.63
CA THR A 35 -1.82 -9.00 4.88
C THR A 35 -1.23 -9.54 3.59
N GLN A 36 0.05 -9.90 3.61
CA GLN A 36 0.71 -10.58 2.48
C GLN A 36 0.20 -12.01 2.23
N TYR A 37 -0.58 -12.58 3.15
CA TYR A 37 -1.09 -13.95 3.04
C TYR A 37 -2.45 -13.95 2.32
N PRO A 38 -2.58 -14.68 1.19
CA PRO A 38 -3.83 -14.75 0.44
C PRO A 38 -4.99 -15.26 1.30
N GLY A 39 -6.15 -14.62 1.17
CA GLY A 39 -7.39 -15.05 1.84
C GLY A 39 -7.52 -14.66 3.31
N HIS A 40 -6.52 -14.00 3.92
CA HIS A 40 -6.58 -13.58 5.32
C HIS A 40 -7.30 -12.24 5.53
N GLY A 41 -7.96 -12.14 6.68
CA GLY A 41 -8.68 -10.95 7.15
C GLY A 41 -10.06 -10.79 6.51
N PRO A 42 -10.91 -9.91 7.05
CA PRO A 42 -12.12 -9.45 6.35
C PRO A 42 -11.75 -8.72 5.04
N GLY A 43 -12.72 -8.33 4.24
CA GLY A 43 -12.50 -7.48 3.07
C GLY A 43 -12.46 -5.98 3.41
N ALA A 44 -12.63 -5.15 2.38
CA ALA A 44 -12.64 -3.70 2.52
C ALA A 44 -13.88 -3.17 3.29
N GLU A 45 -14.87 -4.00 3.58
CA GLU A 45 -16.08 -3.63 4.34
C GLU A 45 -15.77 -3.05 5.72
N LEU A 46 -14.63 -3.41 6.34
CA LEU A 46 -14.20 -2.80 7.60
C LEU A 46 -13.93 -1.30 7.49
N LEU A 47 -13.67 -0.78 6.30
CA LEU A 47 -13.43 0.65 6.07
C LEU A 47 -14.73 1.43 5.94
N GLY A 48 -15.89 0.77 5.79
CA GLY A 48 -17.15 1.41 5.48
C GLY A 48 -17.14 2.05 4.08
N SER A 49 -17.57 3.31 3.97
CA SER A 49 -17.66 4.06 2.71
C SER A 49 -16.84 5.37 2.75
N PRO A 50 -15.50 5.28 2.91
CA PRO A 50 -14.68 6.47 3.05
C PRO A 50 -14.60 7.22 1.72
N ARG A 51 -14.63 8.56 1.77
CA ARG A 51 -14.39 9.37 0.58
C ARG A 51 -12.92 9.40 0.16
N ARG A 52 -12.01 9.24 1.13
CA ARG A 52 -10.56 9.33 0.96
C ARG A 52 -9.84 8.28 1.81
N ALA A 53 -8.73 7.76 1.33
CA ALA A 53 -7.88 6.82 2.07
C ALA A 53 -6.38 7.06 1.81
N LEU A 54 -5.55 6.60 2.75
CA LEU A 54 -4.10 6.58 2.65
C LEU A 54 -3.64 5.13 2.83
N ASP A 55 -2.92 4.58 1.85
CA ASP A 55 -2.36 3.22 1.91
C ASP A 55 -0.86 3.30 2.22
N LEU A 56 -0.45 2.87 3.42
CA LEU A 56 0.95 2.99 3.88
C LEU A 56 1.73 1.71 3.63
N GLY A 57 2.90 1.83 3.00
CA GLY A 57 3.65 0.68 2.51
C GLY A 57 2.93 0.04 1.31
N SER A 58 2.41 0.88 0.41
CA SER A 58 1.49 0.45 -0.64
C SER A 58 2.11 -0.52 -1.66
N ALA A 59 3.44 -0.60 -1.73
CA ALA A 59 4.18 -1.47 -2.64
C ALA A 59 3.66 -1.37 -4.08
N GLU A 60 3.10 -2.46 -4.61
CA GLU A 60 2.53 -2.56 -5.96
C GLU A 60 1.24 -1.73 -6.16
N GLY A 61 0.65 -1.21 -5.08
CA GLY A 61 -0.55 -0.38 -5.11
C GLY A 61 -1.86 -1.14 -5.29
N LYS A 62 -1.84 -2.48 -5.20
CA LYS A 62 -3.02 -3.34 -5.45
C LYS A 62 -4.22 -2.97 -4.58
N GLU A 63 -3.99 -2.79 -3.28
CA GLU A 63 -5.07 -2.49 -2.32
C GLU A 63 -5.57 -1.05 -2.47
N ALA A 64 -4.67 -0.09 -2.73
CA ALA A 64 -5.04 1.27 -3.08
C ALA A 64 -5.92 1.33 -4.35
N ALA A 65 -5.57 0.56 -5.38
CA ALA A 65 -6.36 0.44 -6.61
C ALA A 65 -7.72 -0.22 -6.36
N HIS A 66 -7.77 -1.27 -5.56
CA HIS A 66 -9.02 -1.92 -5.16
C HIS A 66 -10.00 -0.92 -4.51
N LEU A 67 -9.51 -0.01 -3.64
CA LEU A 67 -10.34 1.04 -3.06
C LEU A 67 -10.72 2.12 -4.08
N ALA A 68 -9.79 2.49 -4.97
CA ALA A 68 -10.05 3.48 -6.00
C ALA A 68 -11.11 3.03 -7.02
N GLU A 69 -11.15 1.75 -7.39
CA GLU A 69 -12.23 1.18 -8.23
C GLU A 69 -13.62 1.33 -7.59
N ARG A 70 -13.68 1.47 -6.26
CA ARG A 70 -14.93 1.69 -5.49
C ARG A 70 -15.24 3.17 -5.27
N GLY A 71 -14.55 4.07 -5.95
CA GLY A 71 -14.76 5.52 -5.88
C GLY A 71 -14.07 6.23 -4.72
N VAL A 72 -13.26 5.53 -3.92
CA VAL A 72 -12.44 6.16 -2.88
C VAL A 72 -11.31 6.95 -3.54
N ARG A 73 -11.01 8.16 -3.09
CA ARG A 73 -9.78 8.85 -3.51
C ARG A 73 -8.62 8.36 -2.66
N VAL A 74 -7.66 7.67 -3.26
CA VAL A 74 -6.58 7.02 -2.51
C VAL A 74 -5.24 7.64 -2.83
N THR A 75 -4.41 7.77 -1.80
CA THR A 75 -2.98 8.03 -1.97
C THR A 75 -2.22 6.84 -1.40
N GLY A 76 -1.42 6.14 -2.21
CA GLY A 76 -0.47 5.15 -1.74
C GLY A 76 0.84 5.82 -1.32
N VAL A 77 1.45 5.37 -0.23
CA VAL A 77 2.74 5.88 0.24
C VAL A 77 3.69 4.72 0.40
N ASP A 78 4.88 4.85 -0.17
CA ASP A 78 5.95 3.86 0.03
C ASP A 78 7.30 4.54 0.30
N LEU A 79 8.16 3.87 1.05
CA LEU A 79 9.55 4.30 1.31
C LEU A 79 10.48 3.98 0.14
N SER A 80 10.10 3.04 -0.74
CA SER A 80 10.85 2.73 -1.94
C SER A 80 10.36 3.57 -3.11
N ALA A 81 11.24 4.39 -3.66
CA ALA A 81 10.99 5.13 -4.89
C ALA A 81 10.75 4.18 -6.09
N VAL A 82 11.35 2.99 -6.07
CA VAL A 82 11.14 1.93 -7.07
C VAL A 82 9.69 1.44 -7.02
N GLN A 83 9.17 1.15 -5.82
CA GLN A 83 7.77 0.73 -5.64
C GLN A 83 6.79 1.81 -6.10
N VAL A 84 7.03 3.08 -5.72
CA VAL A 84 6.18 4.22 -6.16
C VAL A 84 6.17 4.36 -7.67
N ALA A 85 7.34 4.30 -8.32
CA ALA A 85 7.43 4.40 -9.78
C ALA A 85 6.69 3.25 -10.47
N ARG A 86 6.84 2.03 -9.95
CA ARG A 86 6.17 0.83 -10.46
C ARG A 86 4.65 0.92 -10.33
N ALA A 87 4.14 1.32 -9.17
CA ALA A 87 2.72 1.51 -8.94
C ALA A 87 2.15 2.61 -9.86
N ARG A 88 2.82 3.76 -9.97
CA ARG A 88 2.40 4.84 -10.90
C ARG A 88 2.33 4.36 -12.34
N ALA A 89 3.28 3.56 -12.81
CA ALA A 89 3.26 3.03 -14.16
C ALA A 89 2.04 2.13 -14.42
N TRP A 90 1.70 1.25 -13.47
CA TRP A 90 0.56 0.34 -13.62
C TRP A 90 -0.79 1.04 -13.53
N TRP A 91 -0.94 2.01 -12.63
CA TRP A 91 -2.23 2.61 -12.29
C TRP A 91 -2.41 4.04 -12.83
N HIS A 92 -1.62 4.45 -13.82
CA HIS A 92 -1.61 5.81 -14.39
C HIS A 92 -2.95 6.27 -14.96
N ASP A 93 -3.83 5.32 -15.31
CA ASP A 93 -5.16 5.53 -15.88
C ASP A 93 -6.25 5.79 -14.82
N MET A 94 -5.94 5.61 -13.53
CA MET A 94 -6.89 5.80 -12.44
C MET A 94 -6.86 7.22 -11.88
N ALA A 95 -7.80 8.06 -12.32
CA ALA A 95 -7.85 9.49 -11.95
C ALA A 95 -8.00 9.78 -10.43
N ASN A 96 -8.47 8.82 -9.64
CA ASN A 96 -8.67 8.95 -8.19
C ASN A 96 -7.62 8.24 -7.35
N LEU A 97 -6.49 7.84 -7.95
CA LEU A 97 -5.39 7.16 -7.30
C LEU A 97 -4.07 7.86 -7.62
N ASP A 98 -3.28 8.15 -6.59
CA ASP A 98 -1.90 8.61 -6.74
C ASP A 98 -0.98 7.88 -5.75
N PHE A 99 0.32 7.93 -6.00
CA PHE A 99 1.33 7.34 -5.13
C PHE A 99 2.39 8.39 -4.81
N VAL A 100 2.82 8.46 -3.56
CA VAL A 100 3.87 9.40 -3.12
C VAL A 100 4.98 8.66 -2.39
N HIS A 101 6.21 9.11 -2.61
CA HIS A 101 7.35 8.66 -1.81
C HIS A 101 7.23 9.19 -0.37
N SER A 102 7.55 8.36 0.63
CA SER A 102 7.27 8.64 2.05
C SER A 102 7.86 9.93 2.60
N ASP A 103 8.95 10.43 2.02
CA ASP A 103 9.51 11.75 2.33
C ASP A 103 8.50 12.90 2.14
N HIS A 104 7.44 12.69 1.37
CA HIS A 104 6.37 13.66 1.15
C HIS A 104 5.36 13.74 2.32
N LEU A 105 5.11 12.66 3.08
CA LEU A 105 4.17 12.72 4.21
C LEU A 105 4.68 13.62 5.34
N LYS A 106 5.99 13.56 5.63
CA LYS A 106 6.65 14.44 6.62
C LYS A 106 6.57 15.91 6.20
N ARG A 107 6.56 16.18 4.89
CA ARG A 107 6.47 17.54 4.32
C ARG A 107 5.03 18.06 4.23
N ALA A 108 4.02 17.18 4.28
CA ALA A 108 2.61 17.52 4.12
C ALA A 108 1.90 18.00 5.40
N ALA A 109 2.64 18.20 6.51
CA ALA A 109 2.17 18.81 7.75
C ALA A 109 0.92 18.16 8.40
N PHE A 110 0.71 16.86 8.21
CA PHE A 110 -0.32 16.13 8.98
C PHE A 110 -0.09 16.35 10.48
N ALA A 111 -1.08 16.93 11.17
CA ALA A 111 -0.96 17.33 12.57
C ALA A 111 -1.01 16.14 13.54
N ARG A 112 -1.71 15.06 13.16
CA ARG A 112 -1.78 13.83 13.94
C ARG A 112 -1.98 12.60 13.05
N VAL A 113 -1.10 11.62 13.23
CA VAL A 113 -1.16 10.30 12.62
C VAL A 113 -1.30 9.30 13.75
N ASP A 114 -2.48 8.72 13.91
CA ASP A 114 -2.69 7.62 14.85
C ASP A 114 -2.62 6.30 14.06
N ALA A 115 -1.61 5.49 14.40
CA ALA A 115 -1.43 4.16 13.86
C ALA A 115 -1.68 3.14 14.97
N ARG A 116 -2.59 2.19 14.74
CA ARG A 116 -2.79 1.06 15.66
C ARG A 116 -2.73 -0.25 14.91
N VAL A 117 -2.04 -1.21 15.50
CA VAL A 117 -2.06 -2.60 15.06
C VAL A 117 -3.36 -3.21 15.57
N LEU A 118 -4.28 -3.52 14.65
CA LEU A 118 -5.46 -4.30 14.97
C LEU A 118 -5.01 -5.75 15.16
N ALA A 119 -5.25 -6.33 16.33
CA ALA A 119 -4.97 -7.74 16.57
C ALA A 119 -5.74 -8.60 15.57
N ALA A 120 -5.12 -9.69 15.11
CA ALA A 120 -5.83 -10.68 14.30
C ALA A 120 -7.05 -11.19 15.07
N PRO A 121 -8.22 -11.34 14.43
CA PRO A 121 -9.44 -11.81 15.09
C PRO A 121 -9.28 -13.17 15.80
N SER A 122 -8.30 -13.99 15.38
CA SER A 122 -8.05 -15.36 15.84
C SER A 122 -6.80 -15.55 16.71
N GLY A 123 -6.13 -14.47 17.18
CA GLY A 123 -4.93 -14.60 18.01
C GLY A 123 -3.65 -14.95 17.24
N GLU A 124 -3.65 -14.83 15.91
CA GLU A 124 -2.45 -14.91 15.09
C GLU A 124 -1.53 -13.68 15.27
N ARG A 125 -0.23 -13.87 15.09
CA ARG A 125 0.84 -12.85 15.30
C ARG A 125 0.80 -11.67 14.33
N LEU A 126 -0.09 -11.66 13.35
CA LEU A 126 -0.11 -10.68 12.26
C LEU A 126 -1.32 -9.77 12.41
N GLY A 127 -1.08 -8.58 12.96
CA GLY A 127 -2.08 -7.54 13.02
C GLY A 127 -2.09 -6.65 11.77
N THR A 128 -3.23 -6.04 11.51
CA THR A 128 -3.42 -5.09 10.41
C THR A 128 -3.08 -3.68 10.90
N LEU A 129 -2.23 -2.95 10.18
CA LEU A 129 -1.98 -1.54 10.49
C LEU A 129 -3.15 -0.68 10.00
N LEU A 130 -3.97 -0.16 10.91
CA LEU A 130 -4.96 0.86 10.59
C LEU A 130 -4.35 2.23 10.90
N VAL A 131 -4.28 3.09 9.88
CA VAL A 131 -3.87 4.48 10.05
C VAL A 131 -5.05 5.39 9.83
N VAL A 132 -5.33 6.22 10.83
CA VAL A 132 -6.30 7.30 10.75
C VAL A 132 -5.51 8.61 10.82
N ALA A 133 -5.66 9.45 9.79
CA ALA A 133 -5.04 10.76 9.73
C ALA A 133 -6.12 11.83 9.86
N HIS A 134 -5.90 12.79 10.75
CA HIS A 134 -6.79 13.93 10.99
C HIS A 134 -6.18 15.19 10.38
N CYS A 135 -7.01 16.01 9.74
CA CYS A 135 -6.66 17.35 9.28
C CYS A 135 -6.77 18.37 10.40
#